data_AF-A0A1E3VRE1-F1
#
_entry.id   AF-A0A1E3VRE1-F1
#
_cell.length_a   1.000
_cell.length_b   1.000
_cell.length_c   1.000
_cell.angle_alpha   90.00
_cell.angle_beta   90.00
_cell.angle_gamma   90.00
#
_symmetry.space_group_name_H-M   'P 1'
#
loop_
_entity.id
_entity.type
_entity.pdbx_description
1 polymer ?
#
loop_
_entity_poly.entity_id
_entity_poly.type
_entity_poly.pdbx_seq_one_letter_code
_entity_poly.pdbx_strand_id
1 'polypeptide(L)'
;MPGFADLPDRAELEAALADLRATTLIDYPAVHRVKLRALEALFAHFVAHADADAKAAFEQFCRDHGKALEGHALFEALSERFMAEGMNAAWVTWPEQYQNPDNLAVRDFARAAKHRIAFHAWLQWTADTQISNARDRAKAAGMRIGLYLDLAVGISPDGSRAWIGGPAIANHAAHRAARPTPSAPPARIGG
;
A
#
# COMPACT_ATOMS: atom_id res chain seq x y z
N MET A 1 -11.20 -6.44 12.39
CA MET A 1 -10.48 -7.47 11.61
C MET A 1 -10.35 -8.71 12.47
N PRO A 2 -10.39 -9.93 11.88
CA PRO A 2 -10.01 -11.15 12.60
C PRO A 2 -8.66 -10.97 13.31
N GLY A 3 -8.53 -11.47 14.54
CA GLY A 3 -7.32 -11.38 15.35
C GLY A 3 -7.08 -10.04 16.07
N PHE A 4 -7.80 -8.96 15.75
CA PHE A 4 -7.59 -7.67 16.44
C PHE A 4 -8.01 -7.71 17.91
N ALA A 5 -9.06 -8.48 18.21
CA ALA A 5 -9.56 -8.65 19.58
C ALA A 5 -8.55 -9.35 20.49
N ASP A 6 -7.66 -10.15 19.90
CA ASP A 6 -6.71 -11.03 20.56
C ASP A 6 -5.30 -10.41 20.67
N LEU A 7 -5.13 -9.17 20.19
CA LEU A 7 -3.84 -8.48 20.28
C LEU A 7 -3.52 -8.07 21.72
N PRO A 8 -2.29 -8.29 22.21
CA PRO A 8 -1.90 -7.92 23.57
C PRO A 8 -1.95 -6.39 23.78
N ASP A 9 -1.58 -5.61 22.76
CA ASP A 9 -1.52 -4.15 22.82
C ASP A 9 -2.83 -3.46 22.42
N ARG A 10 -3.94 -4.21 22.34
CA ARG A 10 -5.21 -3.71 21.81
C ARG A 10 -5.70 -2.45 22.51
N ALA A 11 -5.67 -2.43 23.84
CA ALA A 11 -6.20 -1.30 24.62
C ALA A 11 -5.42 0.00 24.34
N GLU A 12 -4.09 -0.09 24.18
CA GLU A 12 -3.24 1.04 23.83
C GLU A 12 -3.54 1.55 22.42
N LEU A 13 -3.69 0.63 21.45
CA LEU A 13 -4.06 0.97 20.08
C LEU A 13 -5.46 1.63 20.01
N GLU A 14 -6.43 1.13 20.77
CA GLU A 14 -7.78 1.69 20.84
C GLU A 14 -7.78 3.10 21.44
N ALA A 15 -7.01 3.34 22.50
CA ALA A 15 -6.86 4.66 23.09
C ALA A 15 -6.23 5.66 22.11
N ALA A 16 -5.11 5.30 21.47
CA ALA A 16 -4.45 6.15 20.48
C ALA A 16 -5.37 6.47 19.28
N LEU A 17 -6.16 5.49 18.82
CA LEU A 17 -7.15 5.71 17.76
C LEU A 17 -8.30 6.61 18.22
N ALA A 18 -8.73 6.52 19.48
CA ALA A 18 -9.78 7.39 20.01
C ALA A 18 -9.36 8.86 20.01
N ASP A 19 -8.13 9.14 20.46
CA ASP A 19 -7.56 10.49 20.46
C ASP A 19 -7.45 11.06 19.04
N LEU A 20 -6.94 10.26 18.10
CA LEU A 20 -6.84 10.66 16.68
C LEU A 20 -8.19 10.85 15.99
N ARG A 21 -9.26 10.22 16.49
CA ARG A 21 -10.62 10.45 15.96
C ARG A 21 -11.28 11.70 16.53
N ALA A 22 -10.78 12.23 17.64
CA ALA A 22 -11.28 13.45 18.25
C ALA A 22 -10.71 14.72 17.59
N THR A 23 -9.67 14.60 16.75
CA THR A 23 -9.09 15.73 16.04
C THR A 23 -10.04 16.25 14.95
N THR A 24 -10.02 17.56 14.71
CA THR A 24 -10.86 18.18 13.66
C THR A 24 -10.39 17.84 12.25
N LEU A 25 -9.07 17.71 12.05
CA LEU A 25 -8.44 17.32 10.79
C LEU A 25 -7.76 15.97 10.94
N ILE A 26 -7.64 15.24 9.83
CA ILE A 26 -6.95 13.95 9.81
C ILE A 26 -5.45 14.16 9.92
N ASP A 27 -4.84 13.69 11.01
CA ASP A 27 -3.39 13.56 11.13
C ASP A 27 -2.92 12.28 10.42
N TYR A 28 -2.66 12.39 9.10
CA TYR A 28 -2.23 11.27 8.28
C TYR A 28 -0.97 10.57 8.81
N PRO A 29 0.12 11.28 9.17
CA PRO A 29 1.31 10.65 9.76
C PRO A 29 1.02 9.87 11.05
N ALA A 30 0.24 10.43 11.96
CA ALA A 30 -0.07 9.75 13.23
C ALA A 30 -0.99 8.54 13.01
N VAL A 31 -2.02 8.67 12.17
CA VAL A 31 -2.90 7.55 11.80
C VAL A 31 -2.12 6.44 11.11
N HIS A 32 -1.21 6.78 10.19
CA HIS A 32 -0.35 5.81 9.52
C HIS A 32 0.49 5.04 10.53
N ARG A 33 1.15 5.72 11.47
CA ARG A 33 2.01 5.09 12.49
C ARG A 33 1.23 4.11 13.36
N VAL A 34 0.05 4.50 13.84
CA VAL A 34 -0.80 3.63 14.69
C VAL A 34 -1.32 2.44 13.90
N LYS A 35 -1.80 2.65 12.67
CA LYS A 35 -2.28 1.57 11.81
C LYS A 35 -1.17 0.60 11.44
N LEU A 36 0.03 1.09 11.12
CA LEU A 36 1.15 0.24 10.73
C LEU A 36 1.53 -0.71 11.88
N ARG A 37 1.68 -0.19 13.10
CA ARG A 37 1.93 -1.01 14.30
C ARG A 37 0.85 -2.07 14.51
N ALA A 38 -0.43 -1.69 14.39
CA ALA A 38 -1.55 -2.63 14.53
C ALA A 38 -1.53 -3.71 13.44
N LEU A 39 -1.27 -3.33 12.20
CA LEU A 39 -1.24 -4.25 11.06
C LEU A 39 -0.06 -5.22 11.14
N GLU A 40 1.10 -4.77 11.63
CA GLU A 40 2.25 -5.64 11.87
C GLU A 40 1.94 -6.71 12.92
N ALA A 41 1.29 -6.31 14.03
CA ALA A 41 0.84 -7.24 15.06
C ALA A 41 -0.20 -8.23 14.52
N LEU A 42 -1.15 -7.76 13.70
CA LEU A 42 -2.14 -8.61 13.04
C LEU A 42 -1.50 -9.60 12.05
N PHE A 43 -0.50 -9.16 11.29
CA PHE A 43 0.21 -10.03 10.37
C PHE A 43 1.00 -11.11 11.12
N ALA A 44 1.71 -10.73 12.19
CA ALA A 44 2.39 -11.71 13.05
C ALA A 44 1.39 -12.73 13.63
N HIS A 45 0.22 -12.26 14.09
CA HIS A 45 -0.85 -13.13 14.55
C HIS A 45 -1.37 -14.05 13.44
N PHE A 46 -1.59 -13.54 12.22
CA PHE A 46 -2.01 -14.31 11.06
C PHE A 46 -0.99 -15.41 10.72
N VAL A 47 0.31 -15.08 10.66
CA VAL A 47 1.37 -16.06 10.38
C VAL A 47 1.36 -17.20 11.40
N ALA A 48 1.22 -16.86 12.68
CA ALA A 48 1.26 -17.84 13.78
C ALA A 48 -0.03 -18.68 13.91
N HIS A 49 -1.20 -18.09 13.71
CA HIS A 49 -2.48 -18.69 14.13
C HIS A 49 -3.51 -18.88 13.03
N ALA A 50 -3.28 -18.38 11.80
CA ALA A 50 -4.25 -18.58 10.72
C ALA A 50 -4.40 -20.07 10.39
N ASP A 51 -5.65 -20.47 10.17
CA ASP A 51 -6.00 -21.81 9.73
C ASP A 51 -5.56 -22.07 8.27
N ALA A 52 -5.71 -23.32 7.83
CA ALA A 52 -5.29 -23.74 6.50
C ALA A 52 -6.06 -23.00 5.39
N ASP A 53 -7.36 -22.72 5.60
CA ASP A 53 -8.21 -22.08 4.60
C ASP A 53 -7.83 -20.61 4.41
N ALA A 54 -7.57 -19.87 5.49
CA ALA A 54 -7.15 -18.48 5.43
C ALA A 54 -5.76 -18.35 4.79
N LYS A 55 -4.83 -19.27 5.08
CA LYS A 55 -3.53 -19.34 4.41
C LYS A 55 -3.68 -19.65 2.93
N ALA A 56 -4.48 -20.64 2.57
CA ALA A 56 -4.74 -21.01 1.18
C ALA A 56 -5.39 -19.86 0.39
N ALA A 57 -6.31 -19.11 1.00
CA ALA A 57 -6.93 -17.94 0.39
C ALA A 57 -5.93 -16.82 0.12
N PHE A 58 -5.04 -16.52 1.09
CA PHE A 58 -3.97 -15.54 0.88
C PHE A 58 -2.99 -15.99 -0.22
N GLU A 59 -2.57 -17.26 -0.21
CA GLU A 59 -1.70 -17.79 -1.24
C GLU A 59 -2.36 -17.78 -2.63
N GLN A 60 -3.66 -18.05 -2.71
CA GLN A 60 -4.42 -17.96 -3.95
C GLN A 60 -4.46 -16.53 -4.47
N PHE A 61 -4.72 -15.55 -3.60
CA PHE A 61 -4.64 -14.13 -3.95
C PHE A 61 -3.25 -13.78 -4.49
N CYS A 62 -2.18 -14.25 -3.86
CA CYS A 62 -0.83 -14.03 -4.38
C CYS A 62 -0.62 -14.64 -5.78
N ARG A 63 -1.14 -15.85 -6.02
CA ARG A 63 -1.08 -16.49 -7.35
C ARG A 63 -1.87 -15.72 -8.41
N ASP A 64 -3.07 -15.26 -8.08
CA ASP A 64 -3.97 -14.58 -9.00
C ASP A 64 -3.43 -13.20 -9.43
N HIS A 65 -2.76 -12.49 -8.51
CA HIS A 65 -2.19 -11.17 -8.79
C HIS A 65 -0.73 -11.21 -9.24
N GLY A 66 -0.03 -12.32 -9.01
CA GLY A 66 1.29 -12.66 -9.56
C GLY A 66 2.34 -11.54 -9.45
N LYS A 67 3.10 -11.36 -10.54
CA LYS A 67 4.23 -10.42 -10.61
C LYS A 67 3.88 -8.97 -10.26
N ALA A 68 2.64 -8.55 -10.51
CA ALA A 68 2.21 -7.19 -10.20
C ALA A 68 2.15 -6.96 -8.68
N LEU A 69 1.61 -7.93 -7.94
CA LEU A 69 1.59 -7.89 -6.48
C LEU A 69 3.00 -8.06 -5.90
N GLU A 70 3.76 -9.03 -6.40
CA GLU A 70 5.14 -9.26 -5.96
C GLU A 70 6.00 -8.01 -6.12
N GLY A 71 5.94 -7.38 -7.30
CA GLY A 71 6.68 -6.15 -7.58
C GLY A 71 6.23 -4.98 -6.71
N HIS A 72 4.92 -4.83 -6.47
CA HIS A 72 4.41 -3.78 -5.58
C HIS A 72 4.85 -4.00 -4.13
N ALA A 73 4.73 -5.21 -3.61
CA ALA A 73 5.15 -5.53 -2.25
C ALA A 73 6.67 -5.38 -2.05
N LEU A 74 7.47 -5.70 -3.07
CA LEU A 74 8.91 -5.46 -3.09
C LEU A 74 9.24 -3.96 -3.09
N PHE A 75 8.53 -3.17 -3.91
CA PHE A 75 8.66 -1.72 -3.95
C PHE A 75 8.37 -1.10 -2.58
N GLU A 76 7.27 -1.48 -1.94
CA GLU A 76 6.90 -0.94 -0.62
C GLU A 76 7.96 -1.27 0.44
N ALA A 77 8.50 -2.49 0.44
CA ALA A 77 9.58 -2.89 1.34
C ALA A 77 10.88 -2.09 1.11
N LEU A 78 11.23 -1.78 -0.14
CA LEU A 78 12.38 -0.93 -0.47
C LEU A 78 12.13 0.53 -0.08
N SER A 79 10.95 1.06 -0.40
CA SER A 79 10.54 2.42 -0.05
C SER A 79 10.61 2.66 1.45
N GLU A 80 10.08 1.72 2.23
CA GLU A 80 10.15 1.76 3.68
C GLU A 80 11.59 1.76 4.21
N ARG A 81 12.44 0.89 3.68
CA ARG A 81 13.87 0.86 4.03
C ARG A 81 14.54 2.21 3.76
N PHE A 82 14.37 2.77 2.56
CA PHE A 82 15.04 4.00 2.18
C PHE A 82 14.50 5.22 2.92
N MET A 83 13.20 5.26 3.24
CA MET A 83 12.66 6.26 4.14
C MET A 83 13.27 6.19 5.55
N ALA A 84 13.48 4.98 6.08
CA ALA A 84 14.17 4.80 7.36
C ALA A 84 15.65 5.24 7.32
N GLU A 85 16.29 5.17 6.15
CA GLU A 85 17.63 5.70 5.88
C GLU A 85 17.64 7.22 5.61
N GLY A 86 16.48 7.89 5.68
CA GLY A 86 16.34 9.34 5.50
C GLY A 86 16.17 9.80 4.04
N MET A 87 15.95 8.88 3.11
CA MET A 87 15.68 9.17 1.70
C MET A 87 14.18 9.35 1.42
N ASN A 88 13.85 9.73 0.18
CA ASN A 88 12.47 9.85 -0.27
C ASN A 88 11.90 8.47 -0.68
N ALA A 89 10.59 8.28 -0.51
CA ALA A 89 9.84 7.12 -1.00
C ALA A 89 9.90 6.96 -2.54
N ALA A 90 10.19 8.04 -3.26
CA ALA A 90 10.28 8.06 -4.72
C ALA A 90 11.51 7.28 -5.21
N TRP A 91 11.29 6.20 -5.98
CA TRP A 91 12.37 5.32 -6.44
C TRP A 91 13.45 6.00 -7.29
N VAL A 92 13.11 7.09 -7.98
CA VAL A 92 14.05 7.89 -8.77
C VAL A 92 15.17 8.51 -7.92
N THR A 93 14.99 8.57 -6.61
CA THR A 93 15.97 9.09 -5.65
C THR A 93 16.81 8.01 -4.96
N TRP A 94 16.45 6.73 -5.14
CA TRP A 94 17.19 5.61 -4.56
C TRP A 94 18.54 5.44 -5.25
N PRO A 95 19.51 4.72 -4.64
CA PRO A 95 20.74 4.37 -5.32
C PRO A 95 20.45 3.64 -6.64
N GLU A 96 21.24 3.91 -7.69
CA GLU A 96 21.00 3.46 -9.07
C GLU A 96 20.67 1.96 -9.18
N GLN A 97 21.38 1.12 -8.43
CA GLN A 97 21.16 -0.32 -8.37
C GLN A 97 19.78 -0.76 -7.88
N TYR A 98 19.03 0.10 -7.19
CA TYR A 98 17.66 -0.15 -6.73
C TYR A 98 16.59 0.49 -7.62
N GLN A 99 16.98 1.30 -8.61
CA GLN A 99 16.04 1.89 -9.57
C GLN A 99 15.57 0.90 -10.63
N ASN A 100 16.35 -0.16 -10.88
CA ASN A 100 15.98 -1.24 -11.78
C ASN A 100 15.56 -2.49 -10.98
N PRO A 101 14.29 -2.95 -11.08
CA PRO A 101 13.80 -4.11 -10.33
C PRO A 101 14.54 -5.43 -10.66
N ASP A 102 15.17 -5.53 -11.84
CA ASP A 102 15.89 -6.74 -12.27
C ASP A 102 17.35 -6.79 -11.79
N ASN A 103 17.83 -5.73 -11.13
CA ASN A 103 19.20 -5.66 -10.64
C ASN A 103 19.49 -6.70 -9.54
N LEU A 104 20.72 -7.21 -9.49
CA LEU A 104 21.15 -8.16 -8.47
C LEU A 104 20.95 -7.64 -7.04
N ALA A 105 21.19 -6.34 -6.79
CA ALA A 105 20.99 -5.74 -5.46
C ALA A 105 19.51 -5.81 -5.00
N VAL A 106 18.57 -5.66 -5.93
CA VAL A 106 17.13 -5.80 -5.66
C VAL A 106 16.78 -7.26 -5.39
N ARG A 107 17.34 -8.20 -6.15
CA ARG A 107 17.13 -9.64 -5.95
C ARG A 107 17.69 -10.11 -4.61
N ASP A 108 18.84 -9.61 -4.21
CA ASP A 108 19.46 -9.90 -2.92
C ASP A 108 18.62 -9.35 -1.76
N PHE A 109 18.15 -8.12 -1.89
CA PHE A 109 17.20 -7.55 -0.95
C PHE A 109 15.92 -8.39 -0.86
N ALA A 110 15.34 -8.79 -2.00
CA ALA A 110 14.13 -9.61 -2.02
C ALA A 110 14.31 -10.96 -1.29
N ARG A 111 15.50 -11.57 -1.40
CA ARG A 111 15.84 -12.80 -0.67
C ARG A 111 15.94 -12.57 0.84
N ALA A 112 16.49 -11.43 1.26
CA ALA A 112 16.65 -11.09 2.68
C ALA A 112 15.35 -10.60 3.33
N ALA A 113 14.50 -9.89 2.58
CA ALA A 113 13.32 -9.20 3.10
C ALA A 113 12.00 -9.96 2.88
N LYS A 114 12.03 -11.28 2.67
CA LYS A 114 10.84 -12.10 2.35
C LYS A 114 9.66 -11.88 3.29
N HIS A 115 9.93 -11.80 4.59
CA HIS A 115 8.89 -11.56 5.60
C HIS A 115 8.22 -10.18 5.40
N ARG A 116 9.01 -9.14 5.12
CA ARG A 116 8.47 -7.79 4.92
C ARG A 116 7.72 -7.66 3.60
N ILE A 117 8.19 -8.33 2.55
CA ILE A 117 7.49 -8.41 1.27
C ILE A 117 6.15 -9.15 1.46
N ALA A 118 6.13 -10.26 2.19
CA ALA A 118 4.89 -10.98 2.50
C ALA A 118 3.91 -10.11 3.30
N PHE A 119 4.40 -9.30 4.23
CA PHE A 119 3.57 -8.32 4.95
C PHE A 119 2.88 -7.34 4.00
N HIS A 120 3.62 -6.70 3.08
CA HIS A 120 3.03 -5.76 2.12
C HIS A 120 2.06 -6.43 1.16
N ALA A 121 2.32 -7.67 0.74
CA ALA A 121 1.36 -8.46 -0.05
C ALA A 121 0.09 -8.78 0.77
N TRP A 122 0.25 -9.11 2.05
CA TRP A 122 -0.87 -9.36 2.97
C TRP A 122 -1.71 -8.11 3.23
N LEU A 123 -1.12 -6.92 3.24
CA LEU A 123 -1.86 -5.65 3.28
C LEU A 123 -2.78 -5.48 2.07
N GLN A 124 -2.30 -5.79 0.87
CA GLN A 124 -3.12 -5.73 -0.34
C GLN A 124 -4.28 -6.74 -0.29
N TRP A 125 -4.01 -7.97 0.13
CA TRP A 125 -5.05 -8.99 0.33
C TRP A 125 -6.08 -8.55 1.37
N THR A 126 -5.63 -7.98 2.48
CA THR A 126 -6.49 -7.47 3.54
C THR A 126 -7.39 -6.34 3.03
N ALA A 127 -6.85 -5.41 2.25
CA ALA A 127 -7.62 -4.32 1.65
C ALA A 127 -8.67 -4.85 0.66
N ASP A 128 -8.28 -5.75 -0.25
CA ASP A 128 -9.19 -6.39 -1.21
C ASP A 128 -10.34 -7.11 -0.50
N THR A 129 -10.01 -7.91 0.52
CA THR A 129 -10.98 -8.64 1.34
C THR A 129 -11.96 -7.68 2.03
N GLN A 130 -11.48 -6.58 2.60
CA GLN A 130 -12.33 -5.58 3.25
C GLN A 130 -13.27 -4.88 2.26
N ILE A 131 -12.78 -4.52 1.07
CA ILE A 131 -13.58 -3.88 0.01
C ILE A 131 -14.64 -4.86 -0.51
N SER A 132 -14.27 -6.12 -0.76
CA SER A 132 -15.19 -7.17 -1.19
C SER A 132 -16.29 -7.42 -0.15
N ASN A 133 -15.93 -7.51 1.14
CA ASN A 133 -16.90 -7.65 2.22
C ASN A 133 -17.85 -6.44 2.31
N ALA A 134 -17.36 -5.22 2.13
CA ALA A 134 -18.20 -4.02 2.12
C ALA A 134 -19.18 -4.03 0.93
N ARG A 135 -18.72 -4.44 -0.25
CA ARG A 135 -19.57 -4.60 -1.45
C ARG A 135 -20.67 -5.63 -1.23
N ASP A 136 -20.34 -6.77 -0.65
CA ASP A 136 -21.29 -7.86 -0.48
C ASP A 136 -22.35 -7.50 0.58
N ARG A 137 -21.94 -6.80 1.65
CA ARG A 137 -22.87 -6.23 2.64
C ARG A 137 -23.81 -5.19 2.03
N ALA A 138 -23.30 -4.30 1.17
CA ALA A 138 -24.12 -3.32 0.48
C ALA A 138 -25.19 -3.99 -0.40
N LYS A 139 -24.81 -5.03 -1.15
CA LYS A 139 -25.75 -5.84 -1.95
C LYS A 139 -26.79 -6.54 -1.08
N ALA A 140 -26.36 -7.17 0.02
CA ALA A 140 -27.25 -7.85 0.96
C ALA A 140 -28.26 -6.88 1.61
N ALA A 141 -27.88 -5.61 1.79
CA ALA A 141 -28.77 -4.54 2.26
C ALA A 141 -29.73 -4.00 1.19
N GLY A 142 -29.78 -4.62 -0.01
CA GLY A 142 -30.70 -4.27 -1.09
C GLY A 142 -30.14 -3.27 -2.11
N MET A 143 -28.87 -2.87 -2.02
CA MET A 143 -28.27 -2.01 -3.04
C MET A 143 -28.01 -2.79 -4.33
N ARG A 144 -28.68 -2.41 -5.42
CA ARG A 144 -28.57 -3.09 -6.73
C ARG A 144 -27.13 -3.18 -7.27
N ILE A 145 -26.30 -2.17 -7.02
CA ILE A 145 -24.91 -2.09 -7.54
C ILE A 145 -23.88 -2.50 -6.48
N GLY A 146 -24.13 -2.20 -5.19
CA GLY A 146 -23.18 -2.41 -4.10
C GLY A 146 -22.29 -1.18 -3.88
N LEU A 147 -21.08 -1.17 -4.43
CA LEU A 147 -20.13 -0.05 -4.35
C LEU A 147 -19.92 0.59 -5.72
N TYR A 148 -19.82 1.92 -5.75
CA TYR A 148 -19.38 2.69 -6.90
C TYR A 148 -18.00 3.27 -6.59
N LEU A 149 -16.97 2.76 -7.25
CA LEU A 149 -15.57 3.14 -7.03
C LEU A 149 -15.09 4.05 -8.17
N ASP A 150 -14.28 5.03 -7.84
CA ASP A 150 -13.61 5.88 -8.82
C ASP A 150 -12.30 5.23 -9.29
N LEU A 151 -12.02 5.33 -10.59
CA LEU A 151 -10.80 4.83 -11.21
C LEU A 151 -9.98 6.01 -11.73
N ALA A 152 -8.89 6.32 -11.02
CA ALA A 152 -7.95 7.33 -11.46
C ALA A 152 -7.33 6.94 -12.82
N VAL A 153 -7.30 7.87 -13.77
CA VAL A 153 -6.77 7.67 -15.13
C VAL A 153 -5.25 7.81 -15.23
N GLY A 154 -4.55 7.98 -14.10
CA GLY A 154 -3.11 8.17 -14.02
C GLY A 154 -2.44 7.21 -13.03
N ILE A 155 -1.16 7.00 -13.23
CA ILE A 155 -0.27 6.32 -12.27
C ILE A 155 0.78 7.33 -11.81
N SER A 156 1.28 7.19 -10.60
CA SER A 156 2.37 8.05 -10.12
C SER A 156 3.69 7.66 -10.82
N PRO A 157 4.46 8.61 -11.39
CA PRO A 157 5.72 8.30 -12.06
C PRO A 157 6.79 7.77 -11.09
N ASP A 158 6.66 8.09 -9.81
CA ASP A 158 7.50 7.66 -8.70
C ASP A 158 6.91 6.46 -7.92
N GLY A 159 5.81 5.86 -8.40
CA GLY A 159 5.14 4.74 -7.72
C GLY A 159 5.57 3.36 -8.23
N SER A 160 5.13 2.31 -7.53
CA SER A 160 5.50 0.92 -7.81
C SER A 160 5.23 0.49 -9.25
N ARG A 161 4.11 0.91 -9.84
CA ARG A 161 3.76 0.56 -11.23
C ARG A 161 4.75 1.13 -12.24
N ALA A 162 5.24 2.34 -12.01
CA ALA A 162 6.25 2.97 -12.86
C ALA A 162 7.62 2.32 -12.66
N TRP A 163 7.98 1.99 -11.41
CA TRP A 163 9.22 1.27 -11.09
C TRP A 163 9.28 -0.13 -11.75
N ILE A 164 8.20 -0.92 -11.63
CA ILE A 164 8.08 -2.25 -12.25
C ILE A 164 8.08 -2.16 -13.78
N GLY A 165 7.40 -1.14 -14.33
CA GLY A 165 7.27 -0.94 -15.78
C GLY A 165 8.48 -0.28 -16.45
N GLY A 166 9.45 0.18 -15.65
CA GLY A 166 10.65 0.85 -16.13
C GLY A 166 10.42 2.24 -16.75
N PRO A 167 11.47 2.82 -17.38
CA PRO A 167 11.48 4.22 -17.82
C PRO A 167 10.36 4.60 -18.78
N ALA A 168 9.90 3.68 -19.64
CA ALA A 168 8.83 3.96 -20.60
C ALA A 168 7.50 4.26 -19.90
N ILE A 169 7.16 3.50 -18.85
CA ILE A 169 5.93 3.70 -18.07
C ILE A 169 6.06 4.95 -17.18
N ALA A 170 7.23 5.18 -16.59
CA ALA A 170 7.51 6.37 -15.78
C ALA A 170 7.38 7.67 -16.60
N ASN A 171 7.96 7.73 -17.80
CA ASN A 171 7.86 8.89 -18.69
C ASN A 171 6.42 9.15 -19.13
N HIS A 172 5.67 8.09 -19.45
CA HIS A 172 4.26 8.21 -19.83
C HIS A 172 3.38 8.74 -18.69
N ALA A 173 3.67 8.32 -17.45
CA ALA A 173 3.00 8.81 -16.25
C ALA A 173 3.25 10.31 -16.03
N ALA A 174 4.51 10.74 -16.15
CA ALA A 174 4.91 12.13 -15.97
C ALA A 174 4.24 13.07 -17.00
N HIS A 175 4.16 12.68 -18.28
CA HIS A 175 3.54 13.49 -19.31
C HIS A 175 2.03 13.71 -19.12
N ARG A 176 1.31 12.77 -18.50
CA ARG A 176 -0.12 12.95 -18.21
C ARG A 176 -0.37 13.87 -17.01
N ALA A 177 0.50 13.82 -16.00
CA ALA A 177 0.41 14.70 -14.83
C ALA A 177 0.63 16.18 -15.20
N ALA A 178 1.42 16.46 -16.23
CA ALA A 178 1.83 17.81 -16.62
C ALA A 178 0.90 18.53 -17.62
N ARG A 179 -0.22 17.94 -18.07
CA ARG A 179 -1.08 18.57 -19.08
C ARG A 179 -1.90 19.72 -18.44
N PRO A 180 -1.67 20.99 -18.81
CA PRO A 180 -2.44 22.11 -18.26
C PRO A 180 -3.89 22.03 -18.74
N THR A 181 -4.86 22.19 -17.84
CA THR A 181 -6.26 22.39 -18.20
C THR A 181 -6.48 23.83 -18.68
N PRO A 182 -7.26 24.08 -19.76
CA PRO A 182 -7.48 25.42 -20.31
C PRO A 182 -8.18 26.44 -19.38
N SER A 183 -8.65 26.03 -18.20
CA SER A 183 -9.45 26.85 -17.29
C SER A 183 -8.70 27.38 -16.06
N ALA A 184 -7.40 27.11 -15.88
CA ALA A 184 -6.63 27.67 -14.78
C ALA A 184 -6.03 29.03 -15.19
N PRO A 185 -6.38 30.16 -14.54
CA PRO A 185 -5.67 31.41 -14.78
C PRO A 185 -4.20 31.25 -14.35
N PRO A 186 -3.23 31.86 -15.06
CA PRO A 186 -1.83 31.75 -14.71
C PRO A 186 -1.60 32.27 -13.29
N ALA A 187 -0.95 31.46 -12.46
CA ALA A 187 -0.51 31.87 -11.13
C ALA A 187 0.38 33.12 -11.27
N ARG A 188 -0.05 34.24 -10.67
CA ARG A 188 0.80 35.42 -10.53
C ARG A 188 1.96 35.05 -9.62
N ILE A 189 3.15 35.03 -10.20
CA ILE A 189 4.41 35.09 -9.46
C ILE A 189 4.56 36.56 -9.05
N GLY A 190 4.29 36.86 -7.78
CA GLY A 190 4.63 38.16 -7.17
C GLY A 190 6.14 38.23 -6.96
N GLY A 191 6.74 39.36 -7.33
CA GLY A 191 8.18 39.62 -7.30
C GLY A 191 8.72 40.10 -5.95
#